data_AF-A0A525K231-F1
#
_entry.id   AF-A0A525K231-F1
#
_cell.length_a   1.000
_cell.length_b   1.000
_cell.length_c   1.000
_cell.angle_alpha   90.00
_cell.angle_beta   90.00
_cell.angle_gamma   90.00
#
_symmetry.space_group_name_H-M   'P 1'
#
loop_
_entity.id
_entity.type
_entity.pdbx_description
1 polymer ?
#
loop_
_entity_poly.entity_id
_entity_poly.type
_entity_poly.pdbx_seq_one_letter_code
_entity_poly.pdbx_strand_id
1 'polypeptide(L)' 'MRIVSSLLGVLLVCMGGVWVLQGLNLAFKVGFMVGDPHWVVYGAILALVGVAQVVWSNLRQTP' A
#
# COMPACT_ATOMS: atom_id res chain seq x y z
N MET A 1 -10.91 -8.94 16.33
CA MET A 1 -9.55 -8.50 15.90
C MET A 1 -9.60 -7.30 14.94
N ARG A 2 -10.34 -6.23 15.27
CA ARG A 2 -10.54 -5.06 14.37
C ARG A 2 -9.24 -4.31 14.10
N ILE A 3 -8.53 -4.00 15.20
CA ILE A 3 -7.30 -3.19 15.18
C ILE A 3 -6.19 -3.88 14.41
N VAL A 4 -6.00 -5.19 14.60
CA VAL A 4 -4.97 -5.97 13.88
C VAL A 4 -5.22 -5.99 12.38
N SER A 5 -6.49 -6.16 11.97
CA SER A 5 -6.84 -6.18 10.55
C SER A 5 -6.65 -4.81 9.91
N SER A 6 -7.07 -3.72 10.57
CA SER A 6 -6.84 -2.37 10.08
C SER A 6 -5.35 -1.99 10.06
N LEU A 7 -4.56 -2.41 11.05
CA LEU A 7 -3.11 -2.21 11.06
C LEU A 7 -2.42 -2.91 9.88
N LEU A 8 -2.82 -4.14 9.56
CA LEU A 8 -2.34 -4.86 8.38
C LEU A 8 -2.63 -4.10 7.09
N GLY A 9 -3.86 -3.60 6.92
CA GLY A 9 -4.24 -2.79 5.77
C GLY A 9 -3.45 -1.49 5.66
N VAL A 10 -3.26 -0.77 6.77
CA VAL A 10 -2.43 0.44 6.81
C VAL A 10 -0.98 0.12 6.41
N LEU A 11 -0.43 -1.00 6.88
CA LEU A 11 0.93 -1.41 6.56
C LEU A 11 1.10 -1.73 5.06
N LEU A 12 0.09 -2.35 4.45
CA LEU A 12 0.04 -2.58 2.99
C LEU A 12 -0.03 -1.26 2.21
N VAL A 13 -0.81 -0.28 2.69
CA VAL A 13 -0.87 1.06 2.07
C VAL A 13 0.48 1.75 2.14
N CYS A 14 1.14 1.72 3.30
CA CYS A 14 2.47 2.31 3.47
C CYS A 14 3.52 1.65 2.57
N MET A 15 3.53 0.32 2.49
CA MET A 15 4.41 -0.43 1.58
C MET A 15 4.15 -0.07 0.10
N GLY A 16 2.89 -0.03 -0.32
CA GLY A 16 2.51 0.36 -1.68
C GLY A 16 2.95 1.79 -2.00
N GLY A 17 2.78 2.71 -1.06
CA GLY A 17 3.27 4.08 -1.17
C GLY A 17 4.79 4.17 -1.32
N VAL A 18 5.56 3.38 -0.58
CA VAL A 18 7.03 3.30 -0.73
C VAL A 18 7.39 2.82 -2.14
N TRP A 19 6.75 1.78 -2.66
CA TRP A 19 7.04 1.27 -4.01
C TRP A 19 6.67 2.28 -5.11
N VAL A 20 5.56 3.00 -4.96
CA VAL A 20 5.20 4.10 -5.87
C VAL A 20 6.25 5.20 -5.85
N LEU A 21 6.66 5.63 -4.65
CA LEU A 21 7.67 6.68 -4.50
C LEU A 21 9.04 6.27 -5.06
N GLN A 22 9.41 5.00 -4.93
CA GLN A 22 10.62 4.44 -5.51
C GLN A 22 10.53 4.36 -7.04
N GLY A 23 9.44 3.83 -7.58
CA GLY A 23 9.22 3.74 -9.02
C GLY A 23 9.20 5.11 -9.71
N LEU A 24 8.68 6.14 -9.04
CA LEU A 24 8.70 7.54 -9.51
C LEU A 24 10.06 8.25 -9.32
N ASN A 25 11.08 7.56 -8.78
CA ASN A 25 12.37 8.14 -8.43
C ASN A 25 12.26 9.34 -7.47
N LEU A 26 11.19 9.43 -6.68
CA LEU A 26 10.90 10.57 -5.82
C LEU A 26 11.51 10.39 -4.43
N ALA A 27 11.37 9.20 -3.83
CA ALA A 27 11.88 8.90 -2.49
C ALA A 27 12.43 7.47 -2.38
N PHE A 28 13.27 7.23 -1.38
CA PHE A 28 13.93 5.95 -1.11
C PHE A 28 14.68 5.39 -2.33
N LYS A 29 15.56 6.20 -2.92
CA LYS A 29 16.39 5.89 -4.10
C LYS A 29 17.47 4.82 -3.83
N VAL A 30 17.09 3.71 -3.20
CA VAL A 30 17.96 2.63 -2.78
C VAL A 30 17.41 1.34 -3.36
N GLY A 31 18.22 0.67 -4.19
CA GLY A 31 17.90 -0.64 -4.77
C GLY A 31 17.39 -0.62 -6.21
N PHE A 32 16.97 -1.79 -6.66
CA PHE A 32 16.58 -2.13 -8.03
C PHE A 32 15.20 -1.59 -8.46
N MET A 33 14.44 -1.01 -7.53
CA MET A 33 13.06 -0.54 -7.77
C MET A 33 12.98 0.90 -8.29
N VAL A 34 14.12 1.60 -8.33
CA VAL A 34 14.17 3.06 -8.43
C VAL A 34 14.16 3.50 -9.89
N GLY A 35 13.14 4.27 -10.28
CA GLY A 35 12.98 4.77 -11.64
C GLY A 35 12.38 3.78 -12.64
N ASP A 36 11.86 2.64 -12.17
CA ASP A 36 11.15 1.68 -13.01
C ASP A 36 9.61 1.81 -12.80
N PRO A 37 8.85 2.19 -13.86
CA PRO A 37 7.41 2.41 -13.77
C PRO A 37 6.60 1.16 -13.44
N HIS A 38 7.15 -0.06 -13.59
CA HIS A 38 6.46 -1.27 -13.17
C HIS A 38 6.17 -1.25 -11.65
N TRP A 39 7.09 -0.73 -10.84
CA TRP A 39 6.92 -0.62 -9.39
C TRP A 39 5.87 0.40 -8.98
N VAL A 40 5.64 1.43 -9.81
CA VAL A 40 4.55 2.39 -9.61
C VAL A 40 3.20 1.68 -9.74
N VAL A 41 3.05 0.83 -10.75
CA VAL A 41 1.82 0.05 -10.96
C VAL A 41 1.61 -0.95 -9.83
N TYR A 42 2.64 -1.73 -9.48
CA TYR A 42 2.54 -2.70 -8.38
C TYR A 42 2.27 -2.04 -7.03
N GLY A 43 2.94 -0.92 -6.73
CA GLY A 43 2.71 -0.16 -5.51
C GLY A 43 1.31 0.45 -5.44
N ALA A 44 0.79 0.96 -6.56
CA ALA A 44 -0.57 1.49 -6.63
C ALA A 44 -1.63 0.41 -6.40
N ILE A 45 -1.45 -0.78 -7.00
CA ILE A 45 -2.33 -1.94 -6.77
C ILE A 45 -2.26 -2.36 -5.30
N LEU A 46 -1.06 -2.47 -4.72
CA LEU A 46 -0.88 -2.86 -3.32
C LEU A 46 -1.53 -1.84 -2.37
N ALA A 47 -1.38 -0.56 -2.63
CA ALA A 47 -2.02 0.50 -1.86
C ALA A 47 -3.55 0.42 -1.96
N LEU A 48 -4.10 0.19 -3.16
CA LEU A 48 -5.55 -0.01 -3.35
C LEU A 48 -6.07 -1.23 -2.58
N VAL A 49 -5.34 -2.35 -2.61
CA VAL A 49 -5.70 -3.56 -1.85
C VAL A 49 -5.64 -3.29 -0.35
N GLY A 50 -4.63 -2.57 0.13
CA GLY A 50 -4.53 -2.15 1.53
C GLY A 50 -5.72 -1.28 1.96
N VAL A 51 -6.08 -0.28 1.16
CA VAL A 51 -7.26 0.57 1.41
C VAL A 51 -8.53 -0.27 1.43
N ALA A 52 -8.73 -1.14 0.43
CA ALA A 52 -9.90 -2.02 0.35
C ALA A 52 -10.00 -2.93 1.58
N GLN A 53 -8.87 -3.45 2.08
CA GLN A 53 -8.82 -4.27 3.28
C GLN A 53 -9.19 -3.49 4.54
N VAL A 54 -8.70 -2.24 4.69
CA VAL A 54 -9.08 -1.37 5.82
C VAL A 54 -10.57 -1.04 5.75
N VAL A 55 -11.06 -0.66 4.57
CA VAL A 55 -12.46 -0.27 4.34
C VAL A 55 -13.38 -1.46 4.61
N TRP A 56 -13.09 -2.64 4.05
CA TRP A 56 -13.85 -3.87 4.29
C TRP A 56 -13.87 -4.28 5.76
N SER A 57 -12.72 -4.21 6.43
CA SER A 57 -12.61 -4.54 7.86
C SER A 57 -13.48 -3.64 8.74
N ASN A 58 -13.71 -2.38 8.31
CA ASN A 58 -14.58 -1.44 9.00
C ASN A 58 -16.06 -1.59 8.60
N LEU A 59 -16.36 -1.81 7.31
CA LEU A 59 -17.72 -1.97 6.77
C LEU A 59 -18.41 -3.26 7.24
N ARG A 60 -17.67 -4.36 7.43
CA ARG A 60 -18.24 -5.64 7.88
C ARG A 60 -18.86 -5.56 9.28
N GLN A 61 -18.61 -4.48 10.02
CA GLN A 61 -19.10 -4.30 11.39
C GLN A 61 -20.08 -3.13 11.55
N THR A 62 -20.45 -2.44 10.46
CA THR A 62 -21.61 -1.51 10.48
C THR A 62 -22.90 -2.35 10.60
N PRO A 63 -23.69 -2.19 11.66
CA PRO A 63 -24.95 -2.93 11.88
C PRO A 63 -26.04 -2.56 10.87
#